data_AF-A0A8J6JCP9-F1
#
_entry.id   AF-A0A8J6JCP9-F1
#
_cell.length_a   1.000
_cell.length_b   1.000
_cell.length_c   1.000
_cell.angle_alpha   90.00
_cell.angle_beta   90.00
_cell.angle_gamma   90.00
#
_symmetry.space_group_name_H-M   'P 1'
#
loop_
_entity.id
_entity.type
_entity.pdbx_description
1 polymer ?
#
loop_
_entity_poly.entity_id
_entity_poly.type
_entity_poly.pdbx_seq_one_letter_code
_entity_poly.pdbx_strand_id
1 'polypeptide(L)' 'MTDYKTLIRETRVKKGISQGTLAKLVEVSQPFIAEIESGRKKPSLDVLIRICGALEIPMFGGKSKDE' A
#
# COMPACT_ATOMS: atom_id res chain seq x y z
N MET A 1 -1.06 -11.39 13.41
CA MET A 1 -0.49 -10.03 13.28
C MET A 1 -0.45 -9.73 11.79
N THR A 2 -1.24 -8.78 11.29
CA THR A 2 -1.33 -8.51 9.84
C THR A 2 -0.07 -7.77 9.39
N ASP A 3 0.71 -8.37 8.51
CA ASP A 3 1.90 -7.75 7.93
C ASP A 3 1.51 -6.62 6.96
N TYR A 4 2.32 -5.56 6.85
CA TYR A 4 2.02 -4.36 6.06
C TYR A 4 1.80 -4.70 4.57
N LYS A 5 2.50 -5.72 4.04
CA LYS A 5 2.32 -6.18 2.66
C LYS A 5 0.92 -6.76 2.39
N THR A 6 0.36 -7.46 3.37
CA THR A 6 -1.01 -8.00 3.28
C THR A 6 -2.02 -6.87 3.33
N LEU A 7 -1.80 -5.90 4.23
CA LEU A 7 -2.65 -4.70 4.33
C LEU A 7 -2.68 -3.91 3.01
N ILE A 8 -1.52 -3.67 2.38
CA ILE A 8 -1.42 -2.99 1.09
C ILE A 8 -2.26 -3.72 0.03
N ARG A 9 -2.07 -5.04 -0.10
CA ARG A 9 -2.77 -5.86 -1.09
C ARG A 9 -4.28 -5.83 -0.86
N GLU A 10 -4.73 -6.06 0.37
CA GLU A 10 -6.15 -6.12 0.70
C GLU A 10 -6.83 -4.77 0.47
N THR A 11 -6.24 -3.66 0.92
CA THR A 11 -6.79 -2.33 0.72
C THR A 11 -6.85 -1.97 -0.77
N ARG A 12 -5.80 -2.32 -1.54
CA ARG A 12 -5.80 -2.14 -3.00
C ARG A 12 -6.95 -2.90 -3.67
N VAL A 13 -7.16 -4.17 -3.31
CA VAL A 13 -8.25 -4.99 -3.85
C VAL A 13 -9.62 -4.47 -3.44
N LYS A 14 -9.79 -4.05 -2.18
CA LYS A 14 -11.04 -3.43 -1.68
C LYS A 14 -11.39 -2.14 -2.43
N LYS A 15 -10.38 -1.37 -2.86
CA LYS A 15 -10.54 -0.17 -3.72
C LYS A 15 -10.79 -0.51 -5.20
N GLY A 16 -10.75 -1.78 -5.60
CA GLY A 16 -10.99 -2.20 -6.98
C GLY A 16 -9.89 -1.78 -7.98
N ILE A 17 -8.71 -1.38 -7.51
CA ILE A 17 -7.62 -0.92 -8.40
C ILE A 17 -6.60 -2.04 -8.66
N SER A 18 -6.03 -2.05 -9.87
CA SER A 18 -4.98 -3.02 -10.23
C SER A 18 -3.63 -2.65 -9.61
N GLN A 19 -2.69 -3.60 -9.56
CA GLN A 19 -1.30 -3.30 -9.18
C GLN A 19 -0.66 -2.24 -10.09
N GLY A 20 -1.01 -2.24 -11.39
CA GLY A 20 -0.52 -1.24 -12.34
C GLY A 20 -1.12 0.14 -12.09
N THR A 21 -2.37 0.21 -11.65
CA THR A 21 -3.00 1.48 -11.24
C THR A 21 -2.30 2.04 -10.02
N LEU A 22 -2.07 1.22 -8.98
CA LEU A 22 -1.34 1.65 -7.79
C LEU A 22 0.09 2.10 -8.15
N ALA A 23 0.78 1.35 -9.00
CA ALA A 23 2.12 1.68 -9.45
C ALA A 23 2.21 3.06 -10.13
N LYS A 24 1.21 3.40 -10.96
CA LYS A 24 1.09 4.75 -11.56
C LYS A 24 0.85 5.84 -10.51
N LEU A 25 -0.05 5.59 -9.55
CA LEU A 25 -0.37 6.55 -8.49
C LEU A 25 0.82 6.87 -7.59
N VAL A 26 1.72 5.90 -7.40
CA VAL A 26 2.92 6.03 -6.56
C VAL A 26 4.20 6.03 -7.37
N GLU A 27 4.14 6.36 -8.66
CA GLU A 27 5.30 6.58 -9.55
C GLU A 27 6.40 5.51 -9.44
N VAL A 28 6.00 4.23 -9.48
CA VAL A 28 6.90 3.08 -9.52
C VAL A 28 6.46 2.09 -10.61
N SER A 29 7.24 1.02 -10.80
CA SER A 29 6.87 -0.04 -11.74
C SER A 29 5.83 -1.00 -11.13
N GLN A 30 4.95 -1.55 -11.96
CA GLN A 30 4.00 -2.58 -11.52
C GLN A 30 4.68 -3.83 -10.94
N PRO A 31 5.79 -4.35 -11.51
CA PRO A 31 6.52 -5.46 -10.91
C PRO A 31 7.01 -5.15 -9.50
N PHE A 32 7.41 -3.91 -9.22
CA PHE A 32 7.83 -3.51 -7.88
C PHE A 32 6.69 -3.58 -6.87
N ILE A 33 5.48 -3.12 -7.21
CA ILE A 33 4.28 -3.32 -6.38
C ILE A 33 4.02 -4.82 -6.13
N ALA A 34 4.15 -5.66 -7.16
CA ALA A 34 3.97 -7.10 -7.01
C ALA A 34 5.03 -7.74 -6.09
N GLU A 35 6.29 -7.31 -6.15
CA GLU A 35 7.36 -7.72 -5.24
C GLU A 35 7.11 -7.28 -3.79
N ILE A 36 6.54 -6.09 -3.58
CA ILE A 36 6.15 -5.59 -2.26
C ILE A 36 5.01 -6.45 -1.68
N GLU A 37 3.91 -6.64 -2.43
CA GLU A 37 2.75 -7.42 -1.97
C GLU A 37 3.08 -8.90 -1.70
N SER A 38 4.07 -9.45 -2.42
CA SER A 38 4.56 -10.82 -2.18
C SER A 38 5.63 -10.91 -1.10
N GLY A 39 6.13 -9.77 -0.59
CA GLY A 39 7.19 -9.70 0.41
C GLY A 39 8.60 -10.01 -0.12
N ARG A 40 8.78 -10.11 -1.44
CA ARG A 40 10.10 -10.30 -2.06
C ARG A 40 10.98 -9.06 -1.95
N LYS A 41 10.38 -7.87 -1.92
CA LYS A 41 11.09 -6.61 -1.65
C LYS A 41 10.42 -5.81 -0.55
N LYS A 42 11.26 -5.10 0.20
CA LYS A 42 10.83 -4.07 1.14
C LYS A 42 10.86 -2.71 0.41
N PRO A 43 9.77 -1.92 0.44
CA PRO A 43 9.80 -0.57 -0.08
C PRO A 43 10.69 0.33 0.77
N SER A 44 11.17 1.44 0.20
CA SER A 44 11.72 2.54 1.01
C SER A 44 10.61 3.18 1.84
N LEU A 45 10.98 3.96 2.87
CA LEU A 45 10.02 4.70 3.67
C LEU A 45 9.17 5.66 2.80
N ASP A 46 9.81 6.35 1.86
CA ASP A 46 9.13 7.25 0.91
C ASP A 46 8.08 6.51 0.06
N VAL A 47 8.44 5.37 -0.54
CA VAL A 47 7.50 4.56 -1.32
C VAL A 47 6.35 4.08 -0.44
N LEU A 48 6.66 3.66 0.80
CA LEU A 48 5.63 3.21 1.74
C LEU A 48 4.65 4.34 2.09
N ILE A 49 5.15 5.56 2.33
CA ILE A 49 4.31 6.75 2.58
C ILE A 49 3.40 7.02 1.38
N ARG A 50 3.93 6.99 0.15
CA ARG A 50 3.15 7.20 -1.07
C ARG A 50 2.09 6.12 -1.26
N ILE A 51 2.41 4.85 -0.99
CA ILE A 51 1.44 3.74 -1.00
C ILE A 51 0.36 3.97 0.04
N CYS A 52 0.71 4.33 1.27
CA CYS A 52 -0.26 4.62 2.32
C CYS A 52 -1.17 5.78 1.94
N GLY A 53 -0.63 6.85 1.36
CA GLY A 53 -1.42 7.98 0.85
C GLY A 53 -2.39 7.57 -0.27
N ALA A 54 -1.89 6.87 -1.30
CA ALA A 54 -2.71 6.42 -2.42
C ALA A 54 -3.82 5.42 -2.01
N LEU A 55 -3.58 4.64 -0.95
CA LEU A 55 -4.53 3.66 -0.42
C LEU A 55 -5.32 4.16 0.80
N GLU A 56 -5.13 5.41 1.22
CA GLU A 56 -5.76 5.98 2.42
C GLU A 56 -5.54 5.13 3.68
N ILE A 57 -4.35 4.54 3.80
CA ILE A 57 -3.94 3.76 4.97
C ILE A 57 -3.30 4.72 5.98
N PRO A 58 -3.79 4.79 7.22
CA PRO A 58 -3.15 5.60 8.26
C PRO A 58 -1.78 5.03 8.61
N MET A 59 -0.75 5.89 8.59
CA MET A 59 0.66 5.50 8.83
C MET A 59 0.92 5.15 10.30
N PHE A 60 0.21 5.81 11.20
CA PHE A 60 0.24 5.56 12.63
C PHE A 60 -1.15 5.11 13.05
N GLY A 61 -1.22 4.16 14.00
CA GLY A 61 -2.47 3.54 14.43
C GLY A 61 -3.54 4.59 14.74
N GLY A 62 -4.42 4.82 13.75
CA GLY A 62 -5.53 5.75 13.87
C GLY A 62 -6.53 5.14 14.82
N LYS A 63 -6.47 5.51 16.10
CA LYS A 63 -7.69 5.65 16.88
C LYS A 63 -8.20 7.07 16.66
N SER A 64 -8.77 7.30 15.49
CA SER A 64 -9.80 8.33 15.41
C SER A 64 -11.05 7.68 16.00
N LYS A 65 -11.27 7.93 17.30
CA LYS A 65 -12.63 8.22 17.76
C LYS A 65 -13.13 9.44 16.97
N ASP A 66 -14.43 9.67 17.00
CA ASP A 66 -15.17 10.75 16.31
C ASP A 66 -15.69 10.22 14.94
N GLU A 67 -16.96 9.86 14.74
CA GLU A 67 -18.24 10.01 15.48
C GLU A 67 -19.15 8.80 15.19
#